data_AF-A0A1Y1N3L8-F1
#
_entry.id   AF-A0A1Y1N3L8-F1
#
_cell.length_a   1.000
_cell.length_b   1.000
_cell.length_c   1.000
_cell.angle_alpha   90.00
_cell.angle_beta   90.00
_cell.angle_gamma   90.00
#
_symmetry.space_group_name_H-M   'P 1'
#
loop_
_entity.id
_entity.type
_entity.pdbx_description
1 polymer ?
#
loop_
_entity_poly.entity_id
_entity_poly.type
_entity_poly.pdbx_seq_one_letter_code
_entity_poly.pdbx_strand_id
1 'polypeptide(L)'
;MFSIIGYMFFKDDFLVSVDEETPGISHCETVSDTVGSKYKEFVDESQQTCNANEASEASEAKERACDSLIMCIVTTLNQGLRNGGGIGDILRAPSSSEALFVARVVYDLLFFFIVIIIILNLIFGVIIDTFADLRSEKQQKELILKNTCFICGLNRSAFDNKTVSFEEHIKCEHNMWHYLYFIVLIKVKDPTEFTGPESYVYAMVKASNLEWFPRLLAMSLSAVEGDAEQIELRTLQMQLETTQVLVSTLSQQLMELKDQMAEQKKQKQRMGLLNSASSFLHTSNIP
;
A
#
# COMPACT_ATOMS: atom_id res chain seq x y z
N MET A 1 21.12 -13.16 -18.66
CA MET A 1 21.21 -13.13 -20.14
C MET A 1 22.57 -12.64 -20.60
N PHE A 2 22.98 -11.41 -20.25
CA PHE A 2 24.29 -10.87 -20.59
C PHE A 2 25.45 -11.80 -20.20
N SER A 3 25.47 -12.36 -18.98
CA SER A 3 26.52 -13.33 -18.57
C SER A 3 26.59 -14.61 -19.41
N ILE A 4 25.47 -15.08 -19.99
CA ILE A 4 25.47 -16.25 -20.88
C ILE A 4 26.08 -15.88 -22.23
N ILE A 5 25.72 -14.71 -22.77
CA ILE A 5 26.29 -14.17 -24.02
C ILE A 5 27.79 -13.91 -23.83
N GLY A 6 28.18 -13.33 -22.70
CA GLY A 6 29.57 -13.13 -22.31
C GLY A 6 30.35 -14.44 -22.25
N TYR A 7 29.80 -15.48 -21.61
CA TYR A 7 30.43 -16.81 -21.55
C TYR A 7 30.54 -17.50 -22.92
N MET A 8 29.55 -17.33 -23.80
CA MET A 8 29.58 -18.00 -25.11
C MET A 8 30.51 -17.33 -26.13
N PHE A 9 30.61 -15.99 -26.12
CA PHE A 9 31.31 -15.24 -27.17
C PHE A 9 32.56 -14.50 -26.69
N PHE A 10 32.67 -14.18 -25.40
CA PHE A 10 33.71 -13.30 -24.85
C PHE A 10 34.42 -13.86 -23.61
N LYS A 11 34.34 -15.18 -23.36
CA LYS A 11 34.91 -15.80 -22.14
C LYS A 11 36.40 -15.49 -21.92
N ASP A 12 37.16 -15.41 -23.00
CA ASP A 12 38.62 -15.22 -22.97
C ASP A 12 39.01 -13.76 -22.68
N ASP A 13 38.07 -12.81 -22.76
CA ASP A 13 38.30 -11.39 -22.51
C ASP A 13 38.07 -11.01 -21.02
N PHE A 14 37.54 -11.90 -20.18
CA PHE A 14 37.32 -11.66 -18.75
C PHE A 14 38.61 -11.87 -17.95
N LEU A 15 39.42 -10.82 -17.87
CA LEU A 15 40.67 -10.80 -17.14
C LEU A 15 40.57 -9.89 -15.92
N VAL A 16 40.63 -10.46 -14.73
CA VAL A 16 40.60 -9.73 -13.47
C VAL A 16 42.02 -9.62 -12.94
N SER A 17 42.45 -8.42 -12.53
CA SER A 17 43.71 -8.26 -11.80
C SER A 17 43.55 -8.83 -10.39
N VAL A 18 44.47 -9.70 -9.99
CA VAL A 18 44.50 -10.34 -8.68
C VAL A 18 45.82 -10.00 -8.02
N ASP A 19 45.77 -9.62 -6.75
CA ASP A 19 46.97 -9.49 -5.92
C ASP A 19 47.44 -10.89 -5.53
N GLU A 20 48.68 -11.24 -5.90
CA GLU A 20 49.26 -12.53 -5.55
C GLU A 20 49.60 -12.54 -4.05
N GLU A 21 48.85 -13.31 -3.26
CA GLU A 21 49.23 -13.59 -1.87
C GLU A 21 50.52 -14.42 -1.90
N THR A 22 51.67 -13.77 -1.82
CA THR A 22 52.95 -14.46 -1.63
C THR A 22 52.90 -15.20 -0.29
N PRO A 23 52.99 -16.54 -0.26
CA PRO A 23 53.20 -17.23 1.01
C PRO A 23 54.61 -16.89 1.45
N GLY A 24 54.73 -16.01 2.45
CA GLY A 24 56.01 -15.61 3.02
C GLY A 24 56.77 -16.83 3.54
N ILE A 25 57.69 -17.36 2.74
CA ILE A 25 58.76 -18.24 3.20
C ILE A 25 60.07 -17.49 2.97
N SER A 26 60.34 -16.53 3.84
CA SER A 26 61.70 -16.06 4.10
C SER A 26 62.36 -16.99 5.13
N HIS A 27 62.66 -18.23 4.73
CA HIS A 27 63.54 -19.07 5.55
C HIS A 27 64.99 -18.82 5.16
N CYS A 28 65.59 -17.81 5.79
CA CYS A 28 67.04 -17.75 5.89
C CYS A 28 67.46 -18.70 7.03
N GLU A 29 67.97 -19.88 6.71
CA GLU A 29 68.67 -20.71 7.70
C GLU A 29 70.07 -20.11 7.95
N THR A 30 70.30 -19.65 9.18
CA THR A 30 71.66 -19.45 9.68
C THR A 30 72.25 -20.81 10.05
N VAL A 31 73.27 -21.25 9.32
CA VAL A 31 74.08 -22.41 9.71
C VAL A 31 74.90 -22.01 10.94
N SER A 32 74.47 -22.45 12.12
CA SER A 32 75.27 -22.37 13.34
C SER A 32 75.57 -23.77 13.90
N ASP A 33 76.87 -24.06 13.89
CA ASP A 33 77.65 -24.79 14.89
C ASP A 33 77.28 -26.23 15.23
N THR A 34 78.02 -27.18 14.64
CA THR A 34 78.52 -28.34 15.39
C THR A 34 79.91 -28.79 14.90
N VAL A 35 80.90 -28.58 15.78
CA VAL A 35 82.08 -29.42 16.05
C VAL A 35 83.21 -29.47 14.99
N GLY A 36 84.38 -28.94 15.40
CA GLY A 36 85.60 -29.74 15.36
C GLY A 36 86.73 -29.31 14.42
N SER A 37 87.53 -28.34 14.88
CA SER A 37 89.00 -28.27 14.76
C SER A 37 89.69 -28.44 13.39
N LYS A 38 90.54 -27.44 13.12
CA LYS A 38 91.94 -27.52 12.63
C LYS A 38 92.18 -26.91 11.23
N TYR A 39 93.17 -26.00 11.19
CA TYR A 39 93.87 -25.39 10.03
C TYR A 39 93.41 -24.00 9.52
N LYS A 40 94.00 -22.97 10.15
CA LYS A 40 94.88 -21.90 9.61
C LYS A 40 94.64 -21.31 8.20
N GLU A 41 94.53 -19.98 8.17
CA GLU A 41 94.92 -19.01 7.12
C GLU A 41 94.37 -19.20 5.69
N PHE A 42 93.38 -18.38 5.29
CA PHE A 42 93.48 -17.45 4.16
C PHE A 42 92.24 -16.54 4.07
N VAL A 43 92.47 -15.34 3.56
CA VAL A 43 91.56 -14.26 3.15
C VAL A 43 90.26 -14.76 2.50
N ASP A 44 89.09 -14.25 2.88
CA ASP A 44 88.26 -13.35 2.04
C ASP A 44 86.88 -13.06 2.68
N GLU A 45 86.37 -11.87 2.39
CA GLU A 45 85.08 -11.31 2.76
C GLU A 45 83.93 -12.18 2.23
N SER A 46 83.31 -13.01 3.09
CA SER A 46 82.15 -13.82 2.70
C SER A 46 80.93 -12.94 2.49
N GLN A 47 80.81 -12.47 1.26
CA GLN A 47 79.61 -11.89 0.67
C GLN A 47 78.39 -12.74 1.02
N GLN A 48 77.43 -12.12 1.69
CA GLN A 48 76.06 -12.56 1.68
C GLN A 48 75.51 -12.32 0.26
N THR A 49 75.66 -13.30 -0.63
CA THR A 49 74.98 -13.28 -1.94
C THR A 49 73.53 -13.67 -1.74
N CYS A 50 72.71 -12.72 -1.32
CA CYS A 50 71.29 -12.77 -1.66
C CYS A 50 71.21 -12.42 -3.14
N ASN A 51 70.87 -13.38 -4.00
CA ASN A 51 70.42 -13.07 -5.35
C ASN A 51 69.09 -12.32 -5.21
N ALA A 52 69.18 -10.99 -5.05
CA ALA A 52 68.10 -10.10 -5.38
C ALA A 52 67.95 -10.19 -6.91
N ASN A 53 67.17 -11.18 -7.36
CA ASN A 53 66.61 -11.11 -8.69
C ASN A 53 65.92 -9.76 -8.79
N GLU A 54 66.31 -9.02 -9.82
CA GLU A 54 65.85 -7.69 -10.17
C GLU A 54 64.35 -7.57 -9.91
N ALA A 55 63.94 -6.43 -9.37
CA ALA A 55 62.54 -6.02 -9.37
C ALA A 55 62.08 -5.92 -10.84
N SER A 56 61.71 -7.07 -11.41
CA SER A 56 60.81 -7.11 -12.56
C SER A 56 59.58 -6.35 -12.11
N GLU A 57 59.20 -5.35 -12.90
CA GLU A 57 57.90 -4.68 -12.81
C GLU A 57 56.87 -5.69 -12.32
N ALA A 58 56.24 -5.43 -11.17
CA ALA A 58 55.21 -6.30 -10.63
C ALA A 58 54.07 -6.30 -11.66
N SER A 59 54.15 -7.22 -12.62
CA SER A 59 53.15 -7.39 -13.65
C SER A 59 51.91 -7.84 -12.91
N GLU A 60 50.89 -6.98 -12.85
CA GLU A 60 49.59 -7.32 -12.31
C GLU A 60 49.17 -8.69 -12.87
N ALA A 61 49.09 -9.69 -11.99
CA ALA A 61 48.68 -11.02 -12.40
C ALA A 61 47.21 -10.94 -12.82
N LYS A 62 46.93 -11.23 -14.08
CA LYS A 62 45.56 -11.22 -14.62
C LYS A 62 45.05 -12.65 -14.71
N GLU A 63 44.01 -12.95 -13.93
CA GLU A 63 43.36 -14.26 -13.92
C GLU A 63 42.08 -14.27 -14.74
N ARG A 64 41.77 -15.44 -15.31
CA ARG A 64 40.54 -15.65 -16.09
C ARG A 64 39.36 -15.88 -15.16
N ALA A 65 38.40 -14.96 -15.15
CA ALA A 65 37.29 -14.98 -14.20
C ALA A 65 35.96 -15.53 -14.76
N CYS A 66 35.97 -16.10 -15.97
CA CYS A 66 34.79 -16.61 -16.68
C CYS A 66 35.01 -18.03 -17.27
N ASP A 67 35.78 -18.89 -16.59
CA ASP A 67 36.01 -20.28 -17.05
C ASP A 67 34.79 -21.21 -16.87
N SER A 68 33.89 -20.86 -15.94
CA SER A 68 32.60 -21.52 -15.73
C SER A 68 31.47 -20.51 -15.86
N LEU A 69 30.30 -20.95 -16.33
CA LEU A 69 29.11 -20.10 -16.46
C LEU A 69 28.73 -19.44 -15.12
N ILE A 70 28.87 -20.17 -14.01
CA ILE A 70 28.56 -19.65 -12.66
C ILE A 70 29.55 -18.53 -12.30
N MET A 71 30.85 -18.75 -12.53
CA MET A 71 31.87 -17.72 -12.31
C MET A 71 31.60 -16.49 -13.17
N CYS A 72 31.22 -16.67 -14.44
CA CYS A 72 30.89 -15.57 -15.31
C CYS A 72 29.67 -14.75 -14.83
N ILE A 73 28.64 -15.41 -14.29
CA ILE A 73 27.49 -14.74 -13.67
C ILE A 73 27.93 -13.95 -12.45
N VAL A 74 28.71 -14.55 -11.54
CA VAL A 74 29.18 -13.88 -10.32
C VAL A 74 30.08 -12.69 -10.66
N THR A 75 31.04 -12.86 -11.58
CA THR A 75 31.92 -11.80 -12.06
C THR A 75 31.13 -10.67 -12.71
N THR A 76 30.13 -10.99 -13.53
CA THR A 76 29.27 -9.97 -14.17
C THR A 76 28.43 -9.20 -13.15
N LEU A 77 27.89 -9.88 -12.13
CA LEU A 77 27.06 -9.24 -11.11
C LEU A 77 27.90 -8.40 -10.15
N ASN A 78 29.02 -8.92 -9.67
CA ASN A 78 29.87 -8.22 -8.71
C ASN A 78 30.60 -7.07 -9.40
N GLN A 79 31.43 -7.37 -10.40
CA GLN A 79 32.31 -6.38 -11.01
C GLN A 79 31.57 -5.49 -12.01
N GLY A 80 30.61 -6.06 -12.76
CA GLY A 80 29.84 -5.31 -13.75
C GLY A 80 28.84 -4.32 -13.15
N LEU A 81 28.22 -4.61 -11.99
CA LEU A 81 27.29 -3.68 -11.35
C LEU A 81 27.99 -2.69 -10.41
N ARG A 82 29.06 -3.11 -9.73
CA ARG A 82 29.72 -2.32 -8.68
C ARG A 82 30.65 -1.24 -9.22
N ASN A 83 31.27 -1.46 -10.38
CA ASN A 83 32.24 -0.50 -10.96
C ASN A 83 31.59 0.71 -11.64
N GLY A 84 30.26 0.75 -11.75
CA GLY A 84 29.53 1.92 -12.26
C GLY A 84 29.57 2.14 -13.77
N GLY A 85 30.68 1.84 -14.46
CA GLY A 85 30.81 1.94 -15.93
C GLY A 85 30.29 0.71 -16.71
N GLY A 86 29.86 -0.33 -16.00
CA GLY A 86 29.35 -1.56 -16.57
C GLY A 86 30.44 -2.63 -16.73
N ILE A 87 30.13 -3.66 -17.53
CA ILE A 87 31.03 -4.81 -17.71
C ILE A 87 32.23 -4.50 -18.61
N GLY A 88 32.15 -3.45 -19.45
CA GLY A 88 33.25 -3.06 -20.35
C GLY A 88 34.56 -2.72 -19.62
N ASP A 89 34.49 -2.29 -18.35
CA ASP A 89 35.66 -1.90 -17.56
C ASP A 89 36.48 -3.10 -17.05
N ILE A 90 35.87 -4.29 -16.94
CA ILE A 90 36.59 -5.51 -16.52
C ILE A 90 37.08 -6.33 -17.70
N LEU A 91 36.45 -6.19 -18.86
CA LEU A 91 36.85 -6.90 -20.04
C LEU A 91 38.07 -6.21 -20.67
N ARG A 92 38.95 -7.03 -21.25
CA ARG A 92 40.11 -6.55 -22.01
C ARG A 92 39.65 -5.58 -23.10
N ALA A 93 40.34 -4.44 -23.21
CA ALA A 93 40.10 -3.47 -24.28
C ALA A 93 40.29 -4.16 -25.65
N PRO A 94 39.26 -4.23 -26.50
CA PRO A 94 39.36 -4.92 -27.78
C PRO A 94 40.24 -4.12 -28.74
N SER A 95 41.03 -4.82 -29.55
CA SER A 95 41.84 -4.17 -30.59
C SER A 95 40.96 -3.83 -31.81
N SER A 96 41.30 -2.75 -32.53
CA SER A 96 40.53 -2.30 -33.70
C SER A 96 40.61 -3.24 -34.91
N SER A 97 41.52 -4.23 -34.89
CA SER A 97 41.71 -5.24 -35.93
C SER A 97 40.89 -6.53 -35.71
N GLU A 98 40.22 -6.68 -34.56
CA GLU A 98 39.39 -7.85 -34.26
C GLU A 98 38.02 -7.76 -34.96
N ALA A 99 37.61 -8.85 -35.62
CA ALA A 99 36.32 -8.92 -36.33
C ALA A 99 35.09 -8.74 -35.41
N LEU A 100 35.24 -8.98 -34.10
CA LEU A 100 34.18 -8.86 -33.10
C LEU A 100 34.16 -7.51 -32.36
N PHE A 101 35.01 -6.55 -32.74
CA PHE A 101 35.11 -5.24 -32.08
C PHE A 101 33.75 -4.53 -31.97
N VAL A 102 32.98 -4.45 -33.06
CA VAL A 102 31.67 -3.77 -33.06
C VAL A 102 30.66 -4.50 -32.18
N ALA A 103 30.63 -5.83 -32.24
CA ALA A 103 29.73 -6.63 -31.41
C ALA A 103 30.06 -6.47 -29.92
N ARG A 104 31.35 -6.36 -29.57
CA ARG A 104 31.84 -6.11 -28.22
C ARG A 104 31.37 -4.76 -27.69
N VAL A 105 31.55 -3.68 -28.46
CA VAL A 105 31.13 -2.32 -28.07
C VAL A 105 29.61 -2.25 -27.87
N VAL A 106 28.82 -2.86 -28.77
CA VAL A 106 27.36 -2.89 -28.64
C VAL A 106 26.94 -3.68 -27.39
N TYR A 107 27.62 -4.79 -27.08
CA TYR A 107 27.36 -5.56 -25.87
C TYR A 107 27.59 -4.74 -24.60
N ASP A 108 28.70 -4.00 -24.51
CA ASP A 108 29.03 -3.18 -23.35
C ASP A 108 28.06 -2.00 -23.17
N LEU A 109 27.70 -1.31 -24.26
CA LEU A 109 26.72 -0.23 -24.23
C LEU A 109 25.34 -0.73 -23.83
N LEU A 110 24.89 -1.87 -24.37
CA LEU A 110 23.59 -2.45 -24.00
C LEU A 110 23.57 -2.88 -22.54
N PHE A 111 24.66 -3.45 -22.02
CA PHE A 111 24.77 -3.77 -20.61
C PHE A 111 24.67 -2.51 -19.75
N PHE A 112 25.40 -1.45 -20.10
CA PHE A 112 25.38 -0.19 -19.36
C PHE A 112 23.98 0.45 -19.35
N PHE A 113 23.34 0.63 -20.51
CA PHE A 113 22.02 1.26 -20.58
C PHE A 113 20.94 0.41 -19.91
N ILE A 114 20.90 -0.90 -20.17
CA ILE A 114 19.81 -1.74 -19.67
C ILE A 114 20.02 -2.06 -18.19
N VAL A 115 21.21 -2.52 -17.82
CA VAL A 115 21.45 -3.03 -16.47
C VAL A 115 21.79 -1.90 -15.51
N ILE A 116 22.71 -0.99 -15.87
CA ILE A 116 23.11 0.09 -14.97
C ILE A 116 22.05 1.19 -14.95
N ILE A 117 21.70 1.76 -16.11
CA ILE A 117 20.81 2.92 -16.12
C ILE A 117 19.35 2.54 -15.85
N ILE A 118 18.80 1.52 -16.50
CA ILE A 118 17.37 1.20 -16.33
C ILE A 118 17.13 0.41 -15.04
N ILE A 119 17.82 -0.72 -14.82
CA ILE A 119 17.49 -1.60 -13.69
C ILE A 119 17.85 -0.98 -12.33
N LEU A 120 19.05 -0.42 -12.14
CA LEU A 120 19.39 0.17 -10.83
C LEU A 120 18.49 1.37 -10.50
N ASN A 121 18.21 2.25 -11.48
CA ASN A 121 17.32 3.38 -11.24
C ASN A 121 15.87 2.95 -11.03
N LEU A 122 15.42 1.85 -11.64
CA LEU A 122 14.10 1.28 -11.35
C LEU A 122 14.04 0.78 -9.90
N ILE A 123 15.05 0.07 -9.42
CA ILE A 123 15.11 -0.40 -8.02
C ILE A 123 15.07 0.80 -7.06
N PHE A 124 15.89 1.82 -7.30
CA PHE A 124 15.84 3.05 -6.51
C PHE A 124 14.49 3.76 -6.62
N GLY A 125 13.87 3.77 -7.81
CA GLY A 125 12.54 4.30 -8.03
C GLY A 125 11.49 3.63 -7.15
N VAL A 126 11.47 2.30 -7.11
CA VAL A 126 10.54 1.52 -6.25
C VAL A 126 10.80 1.82 -4.77
N ILE A 127 12.07 1.89 -4.35
CA ILE A 127 12.41 2.22 -2.96
C ILE A 127 11.89 3.63 -2.60
N ILE A 128 12.13 4.63 -3.45
CA ILE A 128 11.66 6.01 -3.23
C ILE A 128 10.13 6.06 -3.17
N ASP A 129 9.45 5.37 -4.08
CA ASP A 129 8.00 5.29 -4.13
C ASP A 129 7.42 4.69 -2.84
N THR A 130 7.96 3.55 -2.39
CA THR A 130 7.52 2.91 -1.13
C THR A 130 7.75 3.81 0.10
N PHE A 131 8.84 4.57 0.14
CA PHE A 131 9.06 5.55 1.22
C PHE A 131 8.09 6.73 1.16
N ALA A 132 7.71 7.19 -0.04
CA ALA A 132 6.72 8.23 -0.23
C ALA A 132 5.33 7.75 0.24
N ASP A 133 4.97 6.50 -0.05
CA ASP A 133 3.74 5.88 0.42
C ASP A 133 3.69 5.76 1.94
N LEU A 134 4.73 5.22 2.56
CA LEU A 134 4.83 5.12 4.03
C LEU A 134 4.71 6.48 4.71
N ARG A 135 5.28 7.53 4.10
CA ARG A 135 5.15 8.90 4.59
C ARG A 135 3.72 9.39 4.49
N SER A 136 3.07 9.17 3.35
CA SER A 136 1.69 9.60 3.10
C SER A 136 0.71 8.89 4.05
N GLU A 137 0.89 7.59 4.26
CA GLU A 137 0.11 6.79 5.20
C GLU A 137 0.27 7.31 6.64
N LYS A 138 1.51 7.59 7.07
CA LYS A 138 1.77 8.18 8.39
C LYS A 138 1.07 9.54 8.53
N GLN A 139 1.20 10.42 7.54
CA GLN A 139 0.55 11.74 7.57
C GLN A 139 -0.97 11.63 7.62
N GLN A 140 -1.57 10.70 6.87
CA GLN A 140 -3.00 10.44 6.89
C GLN A 140 -3.46 9.93 8.27
N LYS A 141 -2.72 9.00 8.89
CA LYS A 141 -3.01 8.50 10.24
C LYS A 141 -2.94 9.62 11.28
N GLU A 142 -1.92 10.46 11.23
CA GLU A 142 -1.80 11.63 12.12
C GLU A 142 -2.93 12.64 11.91
N LEU A 143 -3.36 12.86 10.67
CA LEU A 143 -4.47 13.75 10.33
C LEU A 143 -5.79 13.23 10.92
N ILE A 144 -6.09 11.94 10.75
CA ILE A 144 -7.29 11.30 11.31
C ILE A 144 -7.25 11.39 12.84
N LEU A 145 -6.13 11.07 13.47
CA LEU A 145 -6.00 11.12 14.93
C LEU A 145 -6.22 12.54 15.50
N LYS A 146 -5.80 13.58 14.78
CA LYS A 146 -5.97 14.99 15.19
C LYS A 146 -7.36 15.54 14.94
N ASN A 147 -8.05 15.03 13.92
CA ASN A 147 -9.32 15.62 13.45
C ASN A 147 -10.53 14.73 13.71
N THR A 148 -10.36 13.50 14.20
CA THR A 148 -11.47 12.58 14.45
C THR A 148 -11.39 12.09 15.89
N CYS A 149 -12.51 12.17 16.61
CA CYS A 149 -12.58 11.68 17.99
C CYS A 149 -12.43 10.15 18.01
N PHE A 150 -11.51 9.64 18.83
CA PHE A 150 -11.19 8.20 18.91
C PHE A 150 -12.38 7.34 19.35
N ILE A 151 -13.27 7.87 20.19
CA ILE A 151 -14.39 7.11 20.77
C ILE A 151 -15.59 7.11 19.84
N CYS A 152 -16.09 8.29 19.46
CA CYS A 152 -17.32 8.40 18.68
C CYS A 152 -17.12 8.50 17.17
N GLY A 153 -15.90 8.78 16.68
CA GLY A 153 -15.64 8.91 15.25
C GLY A 153 -16.14 10.21 14.61
N LEU A 154 -16.60 11.19 15.40
CA LEU A 154 -16.99 12.50 14.88
C LEU A 154 -15.76 13.31 14.46
N ASN A 155 -15.89 14.03 13.34
CA ASN A 155 -14.87 14.94 12.87
C ASN A 155 -14.87 16.24 13.68
N ARG A 156 -13.71 16.87 13.78
CA ARG A 156 -13.47 18.16 14.43
C ARG A 156 -14.42 19.23 13.93
N SER A 157 -14.72 19.22 12.64
CA SER A 157 -15.65 20.16 12.00
C SER A 157 -17.09 20.08 12.52
N ALA A 158 -17.52 18.96 13.11
CA ALA A 158 -18.85 18.84 13.70
C ALA A 158 -19.03 19.71 14.96
N PHE A 159 -17.92 20.09 15.59
CA PHE A 159 -17.89 20.93 16.80
C PHE A 159 -17.62 22.40 16.49
N ASP A 160 -17.39 22.76 15.22
CA ASP A 160 -17.24 24.15 14.81
C ASP A 160 -18.56 24.91 15.04
N ASN A 161 -18.47 26.12 15.60
CA ASN A 161 -19.64 26.95 15.95
C ASN A 161 -20.60 26.31 16.96
N LYS A 162 -20.15 25.31 17.73
CA LYS A 162 -20.90 24.74 18.86
C LYS A 162 -20.38 25.29 20.18
N THR A 163 -21.16 25.10 21.25
CA THR A 163 -20.81 25.56 22.60
C THR A 163 -19.62 24.79 23.19
N VAL A 164 -19.46 23.52 22.80
CA VAL A 164 -18.36 22.65 23.23
C VAL A 164 -17.34 22.54 22.09
N SER A 165 -16.08 22.88 22.39
CA SER A 165 -14.97 22.73 21.45
C SER A 165 -14.55 21.25 21.29
N PHE A 166 -13.93 20.91 20.17
CA PHE A 166 -13.40 19.56 19.95
C PHE A 166 -12.37 19.15 21.03
N GLU A 167 -11.52 20.07 21.47
CA GLU A 167 -10.54 19.83 22.54
C GLU A 167 -11.20 19.50 23.89
N GLU A 168 -12.29 20.18 24.23
CA GLU A 168 -13.06 19.91 25.44
C GLU A 168 -13.77 18.56 25.33
N HIS A 169 -14.36 18.28 24.17
CA HIS A 169 -15.02 17.01 23.87
C HIS A 169 -14.08 15.82 24.10
N ILE A 170 -12.86 15.82 23.54
CA ILE A 170 -11.93 14.70 23.69
C ILE A 170 -11.31 14.58 25.09
N LYS A 171 -11.25 15.68 25.86
CA LYS A 171 -10.61 15.69 27.20
C LYS A 171 -11.59 15.34 28.31
N CYS A 172 -12.82 15.84 28.23
CA CYS A 172 -13.79 15.78 29.32
C CYS A 172 -14.93 14.79 29.01
N GLU A 173 -15.47 14.79 27.79
CA GLU A 173 -16.58 13.90 27.41
C GLU A 173 -16.06 12.52 26.97
N HIS A 174 -15.19 12.49 25.96
CA HIS A 174 -14.71 11.29 25.27
C HIS A 174 -13.21 11.05 25.49
N ASN A 175 -12.79 11.05 26.75
CA ASN A 175 -11.42 10.72 27.11
C ASN A 175 -11.19 9.21 27.08
N MET A 176 -10.26 8.75 26.23
CA MET A 176 -9.94 7.31 26.07
C MET A 176 -9.57 6.61 27.38
N TRP A 177 -8.91 7.32 28.31
CA TRP A 177 -8.46 6.73 29.57
C TRP A 177 -9.61 6.54 30.54
N HIS A 178 -10.61 7.42 30.53
CA HIS A 178 -11.81 7.25 31.36
C HIS A 178 -12.58 5.98 31.01
N TYR A 179 -12.67 5.63 29.71
CA TYR A 179 -13.26 4.36 29.29
C TYR A 179 -12.46 3.16 29.81
N LEU A 180 -11.13 3.21 29.75
CA LEU A 180 -10.27 2.15 30.29
C LEU A 180 -10.44 2.00 31.80
N TYR A 181 -10.44 3.11 32.54
CA TYR A 181 -10.66 3.10 33.99
C TYR A 181 -12.02 2.52 34.36
N PHE A 182 -13.07 2.87 33.60
CA PHE A 182 -14.40 2.31 33.81
C PHE A 182 -14.46 0.80 33.58
N ILE A 183 -13.79 0.29 32.53
CA ILE A 183 -13.69 -1.15 32.28
C ILE A 183 -12.95 -1.88 33.41
N VAL A 184 -11.89 -1.27 33.96
CA VAL A 184 -11.18 -1.85 35.12
C VAL A 184 -12.06 -1.83 36.37
N LEU A 185 -12.79 -0.72 36.60
CA LEU A 185 -13.70 -0.56 37.73
C LEU A 185 -14.75 -1.68 37.77
N ILE A 186 -15.48 -1.91 36.66
CA ILE A 186 -16.52 -2.95 36.59
C ILE A 186 -15.98 -4.38 36.70
N LYS A 187 -14.67 -4.59 36.51
CA LYS A 187 -14.04 -5.90 36.69
C LYS A 187 -13.67 -6.18 38.15
N VAL A 188 -13.37 -5.14 38.92
CA VAL A 188 -12.91 -5.27 40.32
C VAL A 188 -14.04 -5.06 41.32
N LYS A 189 -15.00 -4.19 40.99
CA LYS A 189 -16.15 -3.87 41.84
C LYS A 189 -17.08 -5.08 41.99
N ASP A 190 -17.68 -5.23 43.17
CA ASP A 190 -18.61 -6.32 43.45
C ASP A 190 -19.88 -6.20 42.57
N PRO A 191 -20.32 -7.27 41.89
CA PRO A 191 -21.51 -7.24 41.04
C PRO A 191 -22.80 -6.82 41.77
N THR A 192 -22.88 -6.99 43.09
CA THR A 192 -24.03 -6.58 43.89
C THR A 192 -24.11 -5.08 44.12
N GLU A 193 -23.00 -4.36 43.93
CA GLU A 193 -22.90 -2.90 44.09
C GLU A 193 -22.98 -2.16 42.75
N PHE A 194 -23.24 -2.87 41.65
CA PHE A 194 -23.37 -2.25 40.34
C PHE A 194 -24.60 -1.34 40.30
N THR A 195 -24.40 -0.16 39.71
CA THR A 195 -25.51 0.68 39.26
C THR A 195 -26.17 0.07 38.02
N GLY A 196 -27.34 0.57 37.63
CA GLY A 196 -28.04 0.11 36.42
C GLY A 196 -27.16 0.16 35.16
N PRO A 197 -26.53 1.31 34.84
CA PRO A 197 -25.62 1.41 33.70
C PRO A 197 -24.37 0.53 33.81
N GLU A 198 -23.79 0.39 35.00
CA GLU A 198 -22.63 -0.50 35.21
C GLU A 198 -23.00 -1.97 34.93
N SER A 199 -24.18 -2.42 35.40
CA SER A 199 -24.69 -3.76 35.13
C SER A 199 -24.91 -4.02 33.65
N TYR A 200 -25.46 -3.03 32.93
CA TYR A 200 -25.64 -3.09 31.49
C TYR A 200 -24.29 -3.22 30.76
N VAL A 201 -23.33 -2.34 31.04
CA VAL A 201 -22.02 -2.39 30.39
C VAL A 201 -21.27 -3.67 30.75
N TYR A 202 -21.37 -4.15 31.99
CA TYR A 202 -20.79 -5.43 32.39
C TYR A 202 -21.33 -6.60 31.55
N ALA A 203 -22.65 -6.66 31.32
CA ALA A 203 -23.26 -7.68 30.47
C ALA A 203 -22.77 -7.58 29.01
N MET A 204 -22.68 -6.37 28.46
CA MET A 204 -22.19 -6.12 27.10
C MET A 204 -20.73 -6.53 26.94
N VAL A 205 -19.86 -6.17 27.90
CA VAL A 205 -18.45 -6.54 27.93
C VAL A 205 -18.29 -8.06 28.06
N LYS A 206 -19.07 -8.72 28.92
CA LYS A 206 -19.08 -10.18 29.05
C LYS A 206 -19.52 -10.88 27.76
N ALA A 207 -20.45 -10.28 27.03
CA ALA A 207 -20.91 -10.74 25.71
C ALA A 207 -19.96 -10.35 24.56
N SER A 208 -18.86 -9.64 24.82
CA SER A 208 -17.97 -9.06 23.79
C SER A 208 -18.70 -8.16 22.78
N ASN A 209 -19.79 -7.52 23.21
CA ASN A 209 -20.54 -6.56 22.39
C ASN A 209 -20.03 -5.14 22.63
N LEU A 210 -19.63 -4.43 21.56
CA LEU A 210 -19.09 -3.07 21.60
C LEU A 210 -20.15 -1.98 21.35
N GLU A 211 -21.43 -2.33 21.23
CA GLU A 211 -22.52 -1.39 20.96
C GLU A 211 -22.78 -0.36 22.07
N TRP A 212 -22.23 -0.56 23.27
CA TRP A 212 -22.33 0.42 24.34
C TRP A 212 -21.42 1.63 24.15
N PHE A 213 -20.43 1.58 23.25
CA PHE A 213 -19.65 2.75 22.85
C PHE A 213 -20.49 3.66 21.94
N PRO A 214 -20.43 4.99 22.12
CA PRO A 214 -21.14 5.92 21.25
C PRO A 214 -20.54 5.86 19.83
N ARG A 215 -21.40 5.86 18.80
CA ARG A 215 -20.99 5.86 17.39
C ARG A 215 -21.62 7.04 16.68
N LEU A 216 -20.79 7.95 16.17
CA LEU A 216 -21.19 9.18 15.48
C LEU A 216 -22.17 10.05 16.28
N LEU A 217 -22.12 9.96 17.61
CA LEU A 217 -23.02 10.66 18.52
C LEU A 217 -22.23 11.30 19.66
N ALA A 218 -22.67 12.48 20.09
CA ALA A 218 -22.19 13.17 21.27
C ALA A 218 -23.34 13.97 21.90
N MET A 219 -23.43 13.94 23.23
CA MET A 219 -24.48 14.65 23.98
C MET A 219 -24.45 16.16 23.67
N SER A 220 -23.26 16.73 23.56
CA SER A 220 -23.02 18.15 23.23
C SER A 220 -23.57 18.59 21.86
N LEU A 221 -23.79 17.66 20.93
CA LEU A 221 -24.37 17.93 19.61
C LEU A 221 -25.90 17.73 19.59
N SER A 222 -26.38 16.72 20.33
CA SER A 222 -27.80 16.34 20.38
C SER A 222 -28.73 17.46 20.86
N ALA A 223 -28.25 18.35 21.74
CA ALA A 223 -29.03 19.48 22.24
C ALA A 223 -29.39 20.53 21.16
N VAL A 224 -28.62 20.59 20.06
CA VAL A 224 -28.86 21.53 18.95
C VAL A 224 -29.66 20.85 17.83
N GLU A 225 -29.50 19.54 17.66
CA GLU A 225 -30.25 18.77 16.66
C GLU A 225 -31.72 18.56 17.06
N GLY A 226 -32.03 18.46 18.36
CA GLY A 226 -33.42 18.28 18.81
C GLY A 226 -34.39 19.35 18.34
N ASP A 227 -33.94 20.60 18.19
CA ASP A 227 -34.77 21.69 17.66
C ASP A 227 -34.95 21.60 16.15
N ALA A 228 -33.91 21.21 15.41
CA ALA A 228 -33.97 21.05 13.96
C ALA A 228 -34.79 19.82 13.54
N GLU A 229 -34.59 18.68 14.22
CA GLU A 229 -35.36 17.44 13.98
C GLU A 229 -36.85 17.63 14.30
N GLN A 230 -37.19 18.40 15.35
CA GLN A 230 -38.58 18.74 15.63
C GLN A 230 -39.21 19.61 14.53
N ILE A 231 -38.46 20.54 13.95
CA ILE A 231 -38.92 21.37 12.84
C ILE A 231 -39.17 20.50 11.59
N GLU A 232 -38.26 19.57 11.28
CA GLU A 232 -38.39 18.64 10.16
C GLU A 232 -39.57 17.67 10.34
N LEU A 233 -39.72 17.09 11.53
CA LEU A 233 -40.86 16.22 11.87
C LEU A 233 -42.19 16.95 11.73
N ARG A 234 -42.26 18.20 12.21
CA ARG A 234 -43.47 19.03 12.06
C ARG A 234 -43.77 19.36 10.61
N THR A 235 -42.74 19.57 9.80
CA THR A 235 -42.87 19.83 8.36
C THR A 235 -43.37 18.59 7.61
N LEU A 236 -42.82 17.41 7.91
CA LEU A 236 -43.27 16.13 7.36
C LEU A 236 -44.72 15.82 7.76
N GLN A 237 -45.10 16.13 9.00
CA GLN A 237 -46.47 15.95 9.46
C GLN A 237 -47.47 16.81 8.68
N MET A 238 -47.15 18.08 8.39
CA MET A 238 -47.98 18.93 7.51
C MET A 238 -48.08 18.37 6.08
N GLN A 239 -46.99 17.82 5.53
CA GLN A 239 -47.01 17.19 4.20
C GLN A 239 -47.88 15.92 4.18
N LEU A 240 -47.89 15.15 5.27
CA LEU A 240 -48.74 13.98 5.41
C LEU A 240 -50.23 14.37 5.46
N GLU A 241 -50.58 15.37 6.27
CA GLU A 241 -51.96 15.87 6.40
C GLU A 241 -52.49 16.41 5.05
N THR A 242 -51.69 17.21 4.35
CA THR A 242 -52.06 17.72 3.03
C THR A 242 -52.25 16.61 2.01
N THR A 243 -51.37 15.59 2.03
CA THR A 243 -51.51 14.42 1.16
C THR A 243 -52.77 13.63 1.51
N GLN A 244 -53.09 13.45 2.80
CA GLN A 244 -54.31 12.76 3.24
C GLN A 244 -55.58 13.47 2.76
N VAL A 245 -55.61 14.80 2.84
CA VAL A 245 -56.73 15.61 2.33
C VAL A 245 -56.85 15.46 0.81
N LEU A 246 -55.73 15.49 0.09
CA LEU A 246 -55.71 15.30 -1.36
C LEU A 246 -56.26 13.91 -1.76
N VAL A 247 -55.82 12.86 -1.07
CA VAL A 247 -56.29 11.48 -1.29
C VAL A 247 -57.78 11.35 -1.01
N SER A 248 -58.27 11.92 0.09
CA SER A 248 -59.70 11.94 0.42
C SER A 248 -60.52 12.65 -0.66
N THR A 249 -60.04 13.81 -1.12
CA THR A 249 -60.70 14.59 -2.16
C THR A 249 -60.74 13.83 -3.49
N LEU A 250 -59.62 13.22 -3.89
CA LEU A 250 -59.55 12.41 -5.10
C LEU A 250 -60.48 11.19 -5.02
N SER A 251 -60.54 10.53 -3.85
CA SER A 251 -61.47 9.42 -3.63
C SER A 251 -62.93 9.85 -3.80
N GLN A 252 -63.29 11.04 -3.33
CA GLN A 252 -64.63 11.59 -3.49
C GLN A 252 -64.95 11.89 -4.96
N GLN A 253 -64.00 12.51 -5.68
CA GLN A 253 -64.13 12.77 -7.12
C GLN A 253 -64.27 11.47 -7.94
N LEU A 254 -63.53 10.41 -7.59
CA LEU A 254 -63.66 9.11 -8.24
C LEU A 254 -65.02 8.46 -7.99
N MET A 255 -65.56 8.58 -6.77
CA MET A 255 -66.89 8.08 -6.42
C MET A 255 -67.97 8.82 -7.23
N GLU A 256 -67.89 10.14 -7.29
CA GLU A 256 -68.83 10.97 -8.04
C GLU A 256 -68.77 10.68 -9.54
N LEU A 257 -67.56 10.55 -10.10
CA LEU A 257 -67.38 10.18 -11.51
C LEU A 257 -67.96 8.79 -11.81
N LYS A 258 -67.77 7.82 -10.92
CA LYS A 258 -68.35 6.48 -11.04
C LYS A 258 -69.88 6.54 -11.07
N ASP A 259 -70.49 7.33 -10.19
CA ASP A 259 -71.95 7.47 -10.11
C ASP A 259 -72.51 8.15 -11.36
N GLN A 260 -71.84 9.21 -11.85
CA GLN A 260 -72.19 9.86 -13.12
C GLN A 260 -72.09 8.88 -14.31
N MET A 261 -71.04 8.07 -14.38
CA MET A 261 -70.85 7.05 -15.42
C MET A 261 -71.92 5.95 -15.35
N ALA A 262 -72.29 5.51 -14.15
CA ALA A 262 -73.35 4.53 -13.94
C ALA A 262 -74.72 5.09 -14.37
N GLU A 263 -75.00 6.35 -14.06
CA GLU A 263 -76.24 7.02 -14.45
C GLU A 263 -76.29 7.24 -15.97
N GLN A 264 -75.20 7.68 -16.60
CA GLN A 264 -75.12 7.76 -18.06
C GLN A 264 -75.36 6.41 -18.75
N LYS A 265 -74.83 5.32 -18.18
CA LYS A 265 -75.06 3.96 -18.71
C LYS A 265 -76.54 3.56 -18.60
N LYS A 266 -77.20 3.85 -17.47
CA LYS A 266 -78.65 3.62 -17.31
C LYS A 266 -79.47 4.45 -18.31
N GLN A 267 -79.14 5.73 -18.49
CA GLN A 267 -79.81 6.58 -19.48
C GLN A 267 -79.65 6.05 -20.90
N LYS A 268 -78.44 5.63 -21.30
CA LYS A 268 -78.19 5.00 -22.61
C LYS A 268 -78.98 3.70 -22.79
N GLN A 269 -79.07 2.84 -21.76
CA GLN A 269 -79.90 1.64 -21.80
C GLN A 269 -81.39 1.97 -21.96
N ARG A 270 -81.89 2.98 -21.25
CA ARG A 270 -83.29 3.43 -21.35
C ARG A 270 -83.61 3.96 -22.75
N MET A 271 -82.72 4.76 -23.35
CA MET A 271 -82.84 5.23 -24.73
C MET A 271 -82.78 4.08 -25.74
N GLY A 272 -81.92 3.08 -25.50
CA GLY A 272 -81.86 1.87 -26.32
C GLY A 272 -83.17 1.08 -26.33
N LEU A 273 -83.79 0.89 -25.16
CA LEU A 273 -85.10 0.22 -25.04
C LEU A 273 -86.23 0.98 -25.74
N LEU A 274 -86.23 2.32 -25.66
CA LEU A 274 -87.22 3.16 -26.36
C LEU A 274 -87.05 3.09 -27.89
N ASN A 275 -85.82 3.04 -28.40
CA ASN A 275 -85.57 2.83 -29.83
C ASN A 275 -85.97 1.42 -30.28
N SER A 276 -85.72 0.38 -29.48
CA SER A 276 -86.18 -0.98 -29.78
C SER A 276 -87.71 -1.09 -29.77
N ALA A 277 -88.41 -0.48 -28.81
CA ALA A 277 -89.87 -0.46 -28.75
C ALA A 277 -90.49 0.33 -29.93
N SER A 278 -89.86 1.43 -30.35
CA SER A 278 -90.26 2.18 -31.55
C SER A 278 -90.08 1.36 -32.83
N SER A 279 -89.10 0.46 -32.86
CA SER A 279 -88.89 -0.46 -34.00
C SER A 279 -89.98 -1.54 -34.08
N PHE A 280 -90.48 -2.03 -32.94
CA PHE A 280 -91.59 -2.99 -32.89
C PHE A 280 -92.93 -2.37 -33.29
N LEU A 281 -93.20 -1.13 -32.85
CA LEU A 281 -94.45 -0.41 -33.18
C LEU A 281 -94.57 -0.03 -34.66
N HIS A 282 -93.47 0.02 -35.43
CA HIS A 282 -93.52 0.28 -36.86
C HIS A 282 -93.85 -0.98 -37.71
N THR A 283 -93.91 -2.17 -37.12
CA THR A 283 -94.25 -3.42 -37.84
C THR A 283 -95.72 -3.81 -37.77
N SER A 284 -96.52 -3.13 -36.95
CA SER A 284 -97.93 -3.45 -36.71
C SER A 284 -98.92 -2.46 -37.35
N ASN A 285 -98.50 -1.72 -38.38
CA ASN A 285 -99.41 -0.87 -39.16
C ASN A 285 -99.06 -0.88 -40.65
N ILE A 286 -99.42 -1.98 -41.33
CA ILE A 286 -99.58 -2.05 -42.80
C ILE A 286 -100.79 -2.95 -43.10
N PRO A 287 -101.85 -2.43 -43.71
CA PRO A 287 -102.43 -3.00 -44.91
C PRO A 287 -101.81 -2.38 -46.17
#